data_AF-A0A502VX74-F1
#
_entry.id   AF-A0A502VX74-F1
#
_cell.length_a   1.000
_cell.length_b   1.000
_cell.length_c   1.000
_cell.angle_alpha   90.00
_cell.angle_beta   90.00
_cell.angle_gamma   90.00
#
_symmetry.space_group_name_H-M   'P 1'
#
loop_
_entity.id
_entity.type
_entity.pdbx_description
1 polymer ?
#
loop_
_entity_poly.entity_id
_entity_poly.type
_entity_poly.pdbx_seq_one_letter_code
_entity_poly.pdbx_strand_id
1 'polypeptide(L)'
;MGLVSGDTFMNWRWFSTATVVAFISGCTADYLNNYDSVTLAAGDANRSNMLLQTVDPFNPNSQNTRIEGDGARAVAVFNGYRGATRARSADLDCAGGSGNNAVVAPGVQITGSDPNGLDGDRDGIGCEGK
;
A
#
# COMPACT_ATOMS: atom_id res chain seq x y z
N MET A 1 -7.37 -77.70 -28.85
CA MET A 1 -7.15 -76.25 -28.65
C MET A 1 -8.51 -75.57 -28.70
N GLY A 2 -9.08 -74.96 -27.66
CA GLY A 2 -8.62 -74.65 -26.32
C GLY A 2 -9.83 -74.09 -25.55
N LEU A 3 -9.91 -74.43 -24.26
CA LEU A 3 -10.81 -73.86 -23.28
C LEU A 3 -10.45 -72.39 -23.06
N VAL A 4 -11.26 -71.44 -23.54
CA VAL A 4 -11.17 -70.02 -23.14
C VAL A 4 -12.59 -69.44 -23.11
N SER A 5 -13.31 -69.63 -22.00
CA SER A 5 -14.57 -68.89 -21.79
C SER A 5 -15.00 -68.73 -20.33
N GLY A 6 -14.46 -69.51 -19.38
CA GLY A 6 -14.76 -69.34 -17.95
C GLY A 6 -13.84 -68.34 -17.24
N ASP A 7 -12.56 -68.32 -17.61
CA ASP A 7 -11.50 -67.73 -16.79
C ASP A 7 -11.42 -66.20 -16.95
N THR A 8 -11.82 -65.69 -18.12
CA THR A 8 -11.82 -64.26 -18.44
C THR A 8 -12.97 -63.51 -17.76
N PHE A 9 -14.13 -64.16 -17.62
CA PHE A 9 -15.31 -63.57 -16.96
C PHE A 9 -15.13 -63.50 -15.44
N MET A 10 -14.53 -64.54 -14.84
CA MET A 10 -14.21 -64.58 -13.41
C MET A 10 -13.15 -63.51 -13.09
N ASN A 11 -12.06 -63.45 -13.86
CA ASN A 11 -11.01 -62.44 -13.67
C ASN A 11 -11.54 -61.01 -13.83
N TRP A 12 -12.41 -60.72 -14.80
CA TRP A 12 -13.01 -59.39 -14.95
C TRP A 12 -13.79 -58.96 -13.71
N ARG A 13 -14.57 -59.87 -13.10
CA ARG A 13 -15.33 -59.60 -11.87
C ARG A 13 -14.40 -59.38 -10.66
N TRP A 14 -13.32 -60.14 -10.55
CA TRP A 14 -12.31 -59.94 -9.51
C TRP A 14 -11.55 -58.63 -9.67
N PHE A 15 -11.17 -58.26 -10.89
CA PHE A 15 -10.53 -56.97 -11.14
C PHE A 15 -11.48 -55.79 -10.86
N SER A 16 -12.74 -55.90 -11.28
CA SER A 16 -13.75 -54.85 -11.02
C SER A 16 -14.01 -54.64 -9.52
N THR A 17 -14.14 -55.73 -8.75
CA THR A 17 -14.33 -55.66 -7.30
C THR A 17 -13.10 -55.13 -6.57
N ALA A 18 -11.90 -55.57 -6.95
CA ALA A 18 -10.65 -55.05 -6.38
C ALA A 18 -10.48 -53.53 -6.62
N THR A 19 -10.88 -53.05 -7.81
CA THR A 19 -10.77 -51.63 -8.16
C THR A 19 -11.75 -50.79 -7.34
N VAL A 20 -12.99 -51.24 -7.17
CA VAL A 20 -14.00 -50.57 -6.34
C VAL A 20 -13.57 -50.51 -4.87
N VAL A 21 -13.03 -51.60 -4.32
CA VAL A 21 -12.52 -51.63 -2.93
C VAL A 21 -11.34 -50.66 -2.74
N ALA A 22 -10.42 -50.57 -3.72
CA ALA A 22 -9.32 -49.63 -3.67
C ALA A 22 -9.81 -48.17 -3.64
N PHE A 23 -10.76 -47.81 -4.51
CA PHE A 23 -11.32 -46.45 -4.54
C PHE A 23 -12.11 -46.10 -3.27
N ILE A 24 -12.89 -47.03 -2.70
CA ILE A 24 -13.65 -46.77 -1.47
C ILE A 24 -12.72 -46.64 -0.25
N SER A 25 -11.62 -47.41 -0.19
CA SER A 25 -10.64 -47.32 0.90
C SER A 25 -9.87 -45.99 0.93
N GLY A 26 -9.80 -45.26 -0.19
CA GLY A 26 -9.21 -43.93 -0.26
C GLY A 26 -10.10 -42.83 0.34
N CYS A 27 -11.43 -43.00 0.33
CA CYS A 27 -12.36 -41.99 0.85
C CYS A 27 -12.40 -41.91 2.38
N THR A 28 -11.97 -42.95 3.11
CA THR A 28 -11.94 -42.93 4.59
C THR A 28 -10.61 -42.41 5.16
N ALA A 29 -9.56 -42.29 4.34
CA ALA A 29 -8.26 -41.75 4.78
C ALA A 29 -8.34 -40.24 5.10
N ASP A 30 -9.13 -39.48 4.33
CA ASP A 30 -9.39 -38.06 4.61
C ASP A 30 -10.21 -37.88 5.91
N TYR A 31 -11.10 -38.84 6.21
CA TYR A 31 -11.93 -38.83 7.41
C TYR A 31 -11.13 -39.03 8.70
N LEU A 32 -10.14 -39.95 8.71
CA LEU A 32 -9.23 -40.10 9.86
C LEU A 32 -8.31 -38.89 10.02
N ASN A 33 -7.81 -38.31 8.93
CA ASN A 33 -6.91 -37.16 8.98
C ASN A 33 -7.59 -35.88 9.51
N ASN A 34 -8.91 -35.72 9.27
CA ASN A 34 -9.68 -34.59 9.78
C ASN A 34 -9.96 -34.70 11.30
N TYR A 35 -10.22 -35.92 11.80
CA TYR A 35 -10.48 -36.16 13.23
C TYR A 35 -9.22 -36.09 14.12
N ASP A 36 -8.04 -36.43 13.59
CA ASP A 36 -6.78 -36.40 14.34
C ASP A 36 -6.18 -35.00 14.52
N SER A 37 -6.78 -33.98 13.91
CA SER A 37 -6.33 -32.58 14.04
C SER A 37 -6.39 -32.03 15.47
N VAL A 38 -7.25 -32.58 16.34
CA VAL A 38 -7.39 -32.12 17.73
C VAL A 38 -6.62 -32.97 18.74
N THR A 39 -6.49 -34.28 18.50
CA THR A 39 -5.86 -35.20 19.48
C THR A 39 -4.39 -35.50 19.16
N LEU A 40 -4.01 -35.61 17.88
CA LEU A 40 -2.62 -35.83 17.48
C LEU A 40 -1.81 -34.51 17.52
N ALA A 41 -2.45 -33.38 17.21
CA ALA A 41 -1.83 -32.05 17.32
C ALA A 41 -1.65 -31.56 18.77
N ALA A 42 -2.31 -32.18 19.75
CA ALA A 42 -2.11 -31.85 21.16
C ALA A 42 -0.72 -32.26 21.68
N GLY A 43 -0.10 -33.30 21.09
CA GLY A 43 1.27 -33.72 21.43
C GLY A 43 2.34 -32.70 21.01
N ASP A 44 2.08 -32.00 19.91
CA ASP A 44 2.89 -30.88 19.42
C ASP A 44 2.36 -29.53 19.93
N ALA A 45 1.46 -29.48 20.90
CA ALA A 45 0.91 -28.23 21.44
C ALA A 45 2.04 -27.29 21.94
N ASN A 46 3.13 -27.83 22.49
CA ASN A 46 4.30 -27.03 22.85
C ASN A 46 5.02 -26.44 21.62
N ARG A 47 5.08 -27.19 20.52
CA ARG A 47 5.67 -26.77 19.23
C ARG A 47 4.74 -25.84 18.44
N SER A 48 3.43 -25.92 18.62
CA SER A 48 2.47 -24.97 18.05
C SER A 48 2.34 -23.72 18.92
N ASN A 49 2.51 -23.85 20.24
CA ASN A 49 2.53 -22.72 21.18
C ASN A 49 3.74 -21.82 21.00
N MET A 50 4.88 -22.31 20.52
CA MET A 50 6.04 -21.45 20.25
C MET A 50 5.77 -20.39 19.17
N LEU A 51 4.79 -20.61 18.28
CA LEU A 51 4.38 -19.61 17.29
C LEU A 51 3.41 -18.56 17.88
N LEU A 52 2.62 -18.96 18.89
CA LEU A 52 1.61 -18.11 19.53
C LEU A 52 2.14 -17.33 20.74
N GLN A 53 3.26 -17.76 21.32
CA GLN A 53 3.83 -17.20 22.55
C GLN A 53 5.15 -16.44 22.32
N THR A 54 5.34 -15.85 21.14
CA THR A 54 6.48 -14.93 20.92
C THR A 54 6.26 -13.68 21.78
N VAL A 55 7.08 -13.52 22.81
CA VAL A 55 7.12 -12.31 23.63
C VAL A 55 7.71 -11.18 22.79
N ASP A 56 6.88 -10.16 22.54
CA ASP A 56 7.11 -8.98 21.69
C ASP A 56 7.35 -9.30 20.20
N PRO A 57 6.27 -9.57 19.42
CA PRO A 57 6.36 -9.91 18.00
C PRO A 57 6.70 -8.71 17.10
N PHE A 58 6.84 -7.50 17.66
CA PHE A 58 7.05 -6.29 16.89
C PHE A 58 8.53 -5.94 16.78
N ASN A 59 8.89 -5.28 15.67
CA ASN A 59 10.19 -4.65 15.51
C ASN A 59 10.43 -3.69 16.70
N PRO A 60 11.60 -3.71 17.37
CA PRO A 60 11.90 -2.82 18.51
C PRO A 60 11.68 -1.33 18.20
N ASN A 61 11.81 -0.92 16.93
CA ASN A 61 11.54 0.44 16.48
C ASN A 61 10.06 0.76 16.30
N SER A 62 9.16 -0.23 16.38
CA SER A 62 7.71 -0.05 16.28
C SER A 62 7.13 0.74 17.46
N GLN A 63 7.85 0.79 18.58
CA GLN A 63 7.48 1.62 19.74
C GLN A 63 8.04 3.05 19.64
N ASN A 64 8.74 3.39 18.54
CA ASN A 64 9.26 4.73 18.32
C ASN A 64 8.14 5.68 17.88
N THR A 65 7.56 6.39 18.84
CA THR A 65 6.59 7.47 18.59
C THR A 65 7.26 8.83 18.35
N ARG A 66 8.59 8.86 18.15
CA ARG A 66 9.33 10.10 17.91
C ARG A 66 9.39 10.38 16.42
N ILE A 67 8.94 11.56 16.05
CA ILE A 67 9.12 12.09 14.70
C ILE A 67 10.55 12.64 14.67
N GLU A 68 11.48 12.00 13.94
CA GLU A 68 12.89 12.43 13.88
C GLU A 68 13.10 13.78 13.18
N GLY A 69 12.03 14.38 12.65
CA GLY A 69 12.04 15.70 12.03
C GLY A 69 11.34 16.74 12.89
N ASP A 70 12.02 17.87 13.12
CA ASP A 70 11.39 19.05 13.70
C ASP A 70 10.28 19.58 12.78
N GLY A 71 9.11 19.86 13.34
CA GLY A 71 8.00 20.48 12.62
C GLY A 71 8.40 21.81 11.97
N ALA A 72 9.32 22.55 12.60
CA ALA A 72 9.88 23.78 12.04
C ALA A 72 10.63 23.55 10.72
N ARG A 73 11.39 22.44 10.59
CA ARG A 73 12.08 22.07 9.36
C ARG A 73 11.09 21.69 8.26
N ALA A 74 10.02 20.97 8.61
CA ALA A 74 8.95 20.63 7.67
C ALA A 74 8.21 21.90 7.18
N VAL A 75 7.96 22.86 8.08
CA VAL A 75 7.37 24.17 7.75
C VAL A 75 8.28 24.99 6.84
N ALA A 76 9.60 24.98 7.06
CA ALA A 76 10.55 25.69 6.20
C ALA A 76 10.52 25.15 4.75
N VAL A 77 10.48 23.82 4.59
CA VAL A 77 10.36 23.18 3.26
C VAL A 77 9.01 23.50 2.61
N PHE A 78 7.92 23.41 3.37
CA PHE A 78 6.58 23.76 2.90
C PHE A 78 6.49 25.21 2.41
N ASN A 79 7.06 26.16 3.18
CA ASN A 79 7.11 27.57 2.78
C ASN A 79 7.97 27.79 1.54
N GLY A 80 9.07 27.06 1.37
CA GLY A 80 9.89 27.07 0.16
C GLY A 80 9.09 26.64 -1.08
N TYR A 81 8.35 25.53 -1.00
CA TYR A 81 7.48 25.10 -2.10
C TYR A 81 6.34 26.07 -2.35
N ARG A 82 5.72 26.61 -1.30
CA ARG A 82 4.61 27.57 -1.39
C ARG A 82 5.03 28.91 -1.99
N GLY A 83 6.27 29.35 -1.74
CA GLY A 83 6.87 30.52 -2.40
C GLY A 83 7.24 30.25 -3.85
N ALA A 84 7.87 29.10 -4.12
CA ALA A 84 8.30 28.71 -5.47
C ALA A 84 7.14 28.45 -6.44
N THR A 85 5.99 27.96 -5.94
CA THR A 85 4.78 27.76 -6.74
C THR A 85 3.96 29.05 -6.93
N ARG A 86 3.94 29.97 -5.97
CA ARG A 86 3.28 31.28 -6.13
C ARG A 86 3.96 32.18 -7.14
N ALA A 87 5.29 32.20 -7.18
CA ALA A 87 6.02 33.09 -8.08
C ALA A 87 5.82 32.80 -9.57
N ARG A 88 5.29 31.62 -9.94
CA ARG A 88 5.15 31.20 -11.34
C ARG A 88 3.75 31.39 -11.93
N SER A 89 2.73 31.67 -11.12
CA SER A 89 1.35 31.78 -11.60
C SER A 89 0.37 32.41 -10.60
N ALA A 90 0.85 33.07 -9.53
CA ALA A 90 -0.01 33.89 -8.69
C ALA A 90 -0.18 35.27 -9.33
N ASP A 91 -1.39 35.81 -9.22
CA ASP A 91 -1.62 37.25 -9.30
C ASP A 91 -0.74 37.94 -8.25
N LEU A 92 -0.03 38.98 -8.70
CA LEU A 92 0.88 39.72 -7.86
C LEU A 92 0.24 41.06 -7.53
N ASP A 93 0.28 41.45 -6.26
CA ASP A 93 -0.23 42.73 -5.77
C ASP A 93 0.92 43.67 -5.38
N CYS A 94 0.69 44.98 -5.44
CA CYS A 94 1.58 45.94 -4.80
C CYS A 94 1.40 45.94 -3.28
N ALA A 95 2.44 46.36 -2.55
CA ALA A 95 2.37 46.48 -1.09
C ALA A 95 1.24 47.44 -0.67
N GLY A 96 0.44 47.05 0.32
CA GLY A 96 -0.71 47.85 0.76
C GLY A 96 -1.96 47.77 -0.14
N GLY A 97 -2.06 46.74 -0.99
CA GLY A 97 -3.31 46.34 -1.66
C GLY A 97 -4.31 45.67 -0.71
N SER A 98 -5.58 45.58 -1.12
CA SER A 98 -6.64 44.88 -0.36
C SER A 98 -6.70 43.38 -0.62
N GLY A 99 -5.86 42.85 -1.51
CA GLY A 99 -5.79 41.44 -1.86
C GLY A 99 -5.03 40.61 -0.84
N ASN A 100 -5.18 39.28 -0.92
CA ASN A 100 -4.45 38.30 -0.12
C ASN A 100 -3.37 37.58 -0.95
N ASN A 101 -3.01 38.20 -2.06
CA ASN A 101 -2.14 37.66 -3.10
C ASN A 101 -0.69 38.02 -2.80
N ALA A 102 0.24 37.52 -3.60
CA ALA A 102 1.67 37.69 -3.29
C ALA A 102 2.11 39.13 -3.60
N VAL A 103 2.73 39.79 -2.62
CA VAL A 103 3.15 41.19 -2.77
C VAL A 103 4.52 41.30 -3.45
N VAL A 104 4.63 42.15 -4.48
CA VAL A 104 5.90 42.52 -5.12
C VAL A 104 6.52 43.76 -4.49
N ALA A 105 7.84 43.89 -4.64
CA ALA A 105 8.56 45.08 -4.19
C ALA A 105 8.15 46.32 -5.00
N PRO A 106 8.14 47.52 -4.39
CA PRO A 106 7.90 48.77 -5.11
C PRO A 106 8.99 49.02 -6.15
N GLY A 107 8.61 49.57 -7.31
CA GLY A 107 9.55 49.88 -8.40
C GLY A 107 10.02 48.67 -9.19
N VAL A 108 9.18 47.65 -9.34
CA VAL A 108 9.51 46.47 -10.15
C VAL A 108 9.52 46.82 -11.63
N GLN A 109 10.56 46.45 -12.37
CA GLN A 109 10.61 46.71 -13.82
C GLN A 109 9.73 45.71 -14.57
N ILE A 110 8.78 46.20 -15.37
CA ILE A 110 7.90 45.38 -16.20
C ILE A 110 8.40 45.40 -17.64
N THR A 111 9.28 44.46 -17.96
CA THR A 111 9.82 44.29 -19.31
C THR A 111 8.93 43.34 -20.10
N GLY A 112 7.77 43.80 -20.56
CA GLY A 112 6.87 43.01 -21.40
C GLY A 112 5.40 43.33 -21.22
N SER A 113 4.54 42.32 -21.44
CA SER A 113 3.13 42.42 -21.05
C SER A 113 3.05 42.55 -19.52
N ASP A 114 2.03 43.26 -19.05
CA ASP A 114 1.67 43.36 -17.64
C ASP A 114 0.44 42.50 -17.32
N PRO A 115 0.57 41.16 -17.13
CA PRO A 115 -0.55 40.29 -16.80
C PRO A 115 -1.22 40.62 -15.48
N ASN A 116 -0.48 41.21 -14.53
CA ASN A 116 -0.94 41.45 -13.17
C ASN A 116 -1.47 42.88 -12.98
N GLY A 117 -1.36 43.75 -13.99
CA GLY A 117 -1.87 45.13 -13.92
C GLY A 117 -1.14 45.98 -12.88
N LEU A 118 0.15 45.72 -12.67
CA LEU A 118 0.99 46.38 -11.67
C LEU A 118 1.45 47.78 -12.12
N ASP A 119 1.47 48.04 -13.43
CA ASP A 119 1.86 49.29 -14.08
C ASP A 119 0.61 49.98 -14.65
N GLY A 120 0.05 50.88 -13.85
CA GLY A 120 -1.23 51.53 -14.14
C GLY A 120 -1.14 52.64 -15.19
N ASP A 121 -0.02 53.34 -15.26
CA ASP A 121 0.24 54.48 -16.16
C ASP A 121 1.11 54.12 -17.38
N ARG A 122 1.61 52.87 -17.43
CA ARG A 122 2.31 52.22 -18.54
C ARG A 122 3.66 52.83 -18.86
N ASP A 123 4.43 53.17 -17.84
CA ASP A 123 5.77 53.74 -18.01
C ASP A 123 6.90 52.69 -17.92
N GLY A 124 6.55 51.43 -17.60
CA GLY A 124 7.46 50.30 -17.47
C GLY A 124 7.91 50.01 -16.03
N ILE A 125 7.40 50.75 -15.04
CA ILE A 125 7.67 50.56 -13.62
C ILE A 125 6.35 50.21 -12.92
N GLY A 126 6.34 49.11 -12.16
CA GLY A 126 5.19 48.69 -11.37
C GLY A 126 5.27 49.20 -9.93
N CYS A 127 4.11 49.50 -9.34
CA CYS A 127 3.97 49.83 -7.93
C CYS A 127 4.74 51.09 -7.45
N GLU A 128 4.83 52.15 -8.25
CA GLU A 128 5.49 53.41 -7.81
C GLU A 128 4.64 54.28 -6.88
N GLY A 129 3.32 54.11 -6.88
CA GLY A 129 2.37 54.91 -6.12
C GLY A 129 1.99 54.36 -4.74
N LYS A 130 2.77 53.41 -4.20
CA LYS A 130 2.45 52.68 -2.97
C LYS A 130 3.59 52.69 -1.95
#